data_AF-A0A395UTN5-F1
#
_entry.id   AF-A0A395UTN5-F1
#
_cell.length_a   1.000
_cell.length_b   1.000
_cell.length_c   1.000
_cell.angle_alpha   90.00
_cell.angle_beta   90.00
_cell.angle_gamma   90.00
#
_symmetry.space_group_name_H-M   'P 1'
#
loop_
_entity.id
_entity.type
_entity.pdbx_description
1 polymer ?
#
loop_
_entity_poly.entity_id
_entity_poly.type
_entity_poly.pdbx_seq_one_letter_code
_entity_poly.pdbx_strand_id
1 'polypeptide(L)'
;MCLAYQSGSSSNKFSNWDDMKDAYKGKVTKFLKGNKPKGSPIPKNWFEKGGTLEIETLDDGSQIWKYTSAKGDTVPYINQQVKFPKQYMFPDEDIAEFSIGKFTGDRELDKKAALEFLRSEGYDEIPDGYVLHHDYENGKMQLIEEEIHRIFTHYGGNYYNK
;
A
#
# COMPACT_ATOMS: atom_id res chain seq x y z
N MET A 1 8.61 42.98 2.62
CA MET A 1 9.63 41.91 2.54
C MET A 1 8.99 40.65 3.09
N CYS A 2 8.35 39.84 2.22
CA CYS A 2 7.70 38.59 2.62
C CYS A 2 8.74 37.48 2.51
N LEU A 3 9.09 36.87 3.65
CA LEU A 3 9.85 35.64 3.68
C LEU A 3 8.88 34.52 3.31
N ALA A 4 9.04 33.95 2.12
CA ALA A 4 8.42 32.67 1.79
C ALA A 4 9.18 31.59 2.58
N TYR A 5 8.52 31.01 3.58
CA TYR A 5 9.00 29.83 4.29
C TYR A 5 8.89 28.65 3.31
N GLN A 6 9.98 28.25 2.68
CA GLN A 6 10.01 27.00 1.91
C GLN A 6 10.06 25.85 2.91
N SER A 7 8.90 25.28 3.25
CA SER A 7 8.78 23.98 3.91
C SER A 7 9.14 22.90 2.87
N GLY A 8 10.39 22.42 2.92
CA GLY A 8 10.86 21.41 1.97
C GLY A 8 10.76 20.01 2.55
N SER A 9 9.74 19.24 2.16
CA SER A 9 9.83 17.78 2.28
C SER A 9 11.05 17.30 1.49
N SER A 10 11.76 16.31 2.01
CA SER A 10 12.93 15.73 1.33
C SER A 10 12.55 14.39 0.74
N SER A 11 12.97 14.13 -0.50
CA SER A 11 12.74 12.86 -1.17
C SER A 11 14.05 12.23 -1.62
N ASN A 12 14.21 10.94 -1.36
CA ASN A 12 15.31 10.15 -1.87
C ASN A 12 14.76 9.02 -2.75
N LYS A 13 15.27 8.92 -3.98
CA LYS A 13 14.89 7.87 -4.95
C LYS A 13 16.05 6.91 -5.15
N PHE A 14 15.73 5.62 -5.17
CA PHE A 14 16.68 4.52 -5.30
C PHE A 14 16.21 3.56 -6.40
N SER A 15 17.13 3.16 -7.26
CA SER A 15 16.93 2.11 -8.25
C SER A 15 17.75 0.84 -7.97
N ASN A 16 18.69 0.90 -7.03
CA ASN A 16 19.52 -0.24 -6.67
C ASN A 16 19.91 -0.21 -5.18
N TRP A 17 20.46 -1.34 -4.71
CA TRP A 17 20.84 -1.53 -3.32
C TRP A 17 22.09 -0.74 -2.91
N ASP A 18 23.00 -0.48 -3.85
CA ASP A 18 24.25 0.24 -3.58
C ASP A 18 23.98 1.73 -3.31
N ASP A 19 23.15 2.38 -4.12
CA ASP A 19 22.71 3.77 -3.90
C ASP A 19 22.07 3.93 -2.52
N MET A 20 21.22 2.98 -2.13
CA MET A 20 20.57 3.01 -0.82
C MET A 20 21.56 2.78 0.32
N LYS A 21 22.53 1.88 0.15
CA LYS A 21 23.61 1.69 1.13
C LYS A 21 24.44 2.96 1.28
N ASP A 22 24.74 3.66 0.19
CA ASP A 22 25.55 4.87 0.21
C ASP A 22 24.81 6.03 0.89
N ALA A 23 23.52 6.22 0.58
CA ALA A 23 22.68 7.21 1.26
C ALA A 23 22.54 6.94 2.77
N TYR A 24 22.52 5.66 3.18
CA TYR A 24 22.44 5.24 4.58
C TYR A 24 23.71 4.50 5.05
N LYS A 25 24.89 5.03 4.71
CA LYS A 25 26.18 4.36 4.93
C LYS A 25 26.38 3.89 6.37
N GLY A 26 26.63 2.59 6.52
CA GLY A 26 26.80 1.90 7.82
C GLY A 26 25.52 1.81 8.67
N LYS A 27 24.37 2.25 8.15
CA LYS A 27 23.10 2.33 8.89
C LYS A 27 21.90 1.74 8.15
N VAL A 28 22.01 1.36 6.87
CA VAL A 28 20.88 0.91 6.04
C VAL A 28 20.03 -0.18 6.71
N THR A 29 20.65 -1.20 7.33
CA THR A 29 19.92 -2.28 7.99
C THR A 29 19.11 -1.76 9.19
N LYS A 30 19.71 -0.86 9.99
CA LYS A 30 19.03 -0.21 11.13
C LYS A 30 17.91 0.70 10.64
N PHE A 31 18.13 1.45 9.56
CA PHE A 31 17.15 2.31 8.93
C PHE A 31 15.94 1.50 8.44
N LEU A 32 16.15 0.43 7.69
CA LEU A 32 15.08 -0.45 7.21
C LEU A 32 14.30 -1.09 8.36
N LYS A 33 14.99 -1.58 9.40
CA LYS A 33 14.34 -2.19 10.57
C LYS A 33 13.43 -1.22 11.32
N GLY A 34 13.80 0.06 11.37
CA GLY A 34 13.04 1.10 12.07
C GLY A 34 11.90 1.71 11.24
N ASN A 35 12.10 1.85 9.93
CA ASN A 35 11.25 2.73 9.12
C ASN A 35 10.49 2.04 7.99
N LYS A 36 10.91 0.85 7.54
CA LYS A 36 10.23 0.18 6.43
C LYS A 36 8.77 -0.15 6.84
N PRO A 37 7.75 0.18 6.03
CA PRO A 37 6.39 -0.22 6.29
C PRO A 37 6.27 -1.73 6.50
N LYS A 38 5.48 -2.14 7.50
CA LYS A 38 5.31 -3.56 7.82
C LYS A 38 4.62 -4.28 6.66
N GLY A 39 5.07 -5.48 6.33
CA GLY A 39 4.53 -6.25 5.19
C GLY A 39 4.92 -5.74 3.79
N SER A 40 5.39 -4.50 3.64
CA SER A 40 5.85 -3.97 2.32
C SER A 40 7.00 -4.77 1.72
N PRO A 41 7.23 -4.70 0.39
CA PRO A 41 8.35 -5.34 -0.26
C PRO A 41 9.70 -5.03 0.40
N ILE A 42 10.64 -5.97 0.31
CA ILE A 42 12.02 -5.76 0.77
C ILE A 42 12.75 -4.96 -0.32
N PRO A 43 13.32 -3.77 -0.03
CA PRO A 43 13.92 -2.91 -1.06
C PRO A 43 14.96 -3.61 -1.92
N LYS A 44 15.87 -4.37 -1.31
CA LYS A 44 16.87 -5.16 -2.06
C LYS A 44 16.22 -6.07 -3.13
N ASN A 45 15.25 -6.88 -2.73
CA ASN A 45 14.54 -7.79 -3.64
C ASN A 45 13.66 -7.02 -4.65
N TRP A 46 13.18 -5.83 -4.29
CA TRP A 46 12.40 -4.97 -5.18
C TRP A 46 13.28 -4.44 -6.32
N PHE A 47 14.49 -3.97 -5.99
CA PHE A 47 15.48 -3.52 -6.97
C PHE A 47 15.95 -4.65 -7.89
N GLU A 48 16.17 -5.86 -7.36
CA GLU A 48 16.54 -7.04 -8.15
C GLU A 48 15.48 -7.41 -9.20
N LYS A 49 14.21 -7.05 -8.97
CA LYS A 49 13.11 -7.21 -9.93
C LYS A 49 12.98 -6.04 -10.92
N GLY A 50 13.89 -5.06 -10.88
CA GLY A 50 13.86 -3.86 -11.71
C GLY A 50 12.93 -2.75 -11.20
N GLY A 51 12.41 -2.86 -9.98
CA GLY A 51 11.60 -1.80 -9.37
C GLY A 51 12.44 -0.66 -8.80
N THR A 52 11.81 0.48 -8.54
CA THR A 52 12.42 1.62 -7.83
C THR A 52 11.68 1.93 -6.54
N LEU A 53 12.35 2.61 -5.61
CA LEU A 53 11.78 3.06 -4.34
C LEU A 53 12.06 4.55 -4.17
N GLU A 54 11.02 5.30 -3.85
CA GLU A 54 11.13 6.68 -3.38
C GLU A 54 10.69 6.75 -1.90
N ILE A 55 11.49 7.42 -1.07
CA ILE A 55 11.19 7.68 0.33
C ILE A 55 11.09 9.19 0.50
N GLU A 56 9.87 9.67 0.70
CA GLU A 56 9.57 11.05 1.04
C GLU A 56 9.50 11.19 2.55
N THR A 57 10.23 12.15 3.11
CA THR A 57 10.18 12.51 4.54
C THR A 57 9.45 13.83 4.68
N LEU A 58 8.34 13.81 5.41
CA LEU A 58 7.52 14.97 5.69
C LEU A 58 8.13 15.82 6.83
N ASP A 59 7.62 17.03 7.02
CA ASP A 59 8.13 17.98 8.02
C ASP A 59 8.06 17.46 9.46
N ASP A 60 7.08 16.59 9.75
CA ASP A 60 6.92 15.94 11.05
C ASP A 60 7.83 14.71 11.25
N GLY A 61 8.67 14.41 10.24
CA GLY A 61 9.58 13.27 10.22
C GLY A 61 8.94 11.94 9.83
N SER A 62 7.62 11.90 9.58
CA SER A 62 6.96 10.73 9.01
C SER A 62 7.41 10.47 7.57
N GLN A 63 7.25 9.23 7.10
CA GLN A 63 7.74 8.81 5.79
C GLN A 63 6.63 8.21 4.93
N ILE A 64 6.67 8.56 3.64
CA ILE A 64 5.90 7.92 2.58
C ILE A 64 6.86 7.10 1.73
N TRP A 65 6.60 5.80 1.62
CA TRP A 65 7.42 4.87 0.83
C TRP A 65 6.67 4.53 -0.46
N LYS A 66 7.13 5.03 -1.60
CA LYS A 66 6.51 4.80 -2.92
C LYS A 66 7.31 3.75 -3.67
N TYR A 67 6.76 2.55 -3.78
CA TYR A 67 7.35 1.48 -4.58
C TYR A 67 6.83 1.59 -6.00
N THR A 68 7.72 1.58 -6.99
CA THR A 68 7.37 1.53 -8.41
C THR A 68 7.85 0.22 -9.00
N SER A 69 6.96 -0.55 -9.65
CA SER A 69 7.27 -1.83 -10.29
C SER A 69 8.14 -1.61 -11.52
N ALA A 70 8.74 -2.68 -12.05
CA ALA A 70 9.47 -2.60 -13.32
C ALA A 70 8.56 -2.22 -14.52
N LYS A 71 7.25 -2.46 -14.40
CA LYS A 71 6.25 -2.07 -15.40
C LYS A 71 5.83 -0.59 -15.30
N GLY A 72 6.17 0.07 -14.19
CA GLY A 72 5.84 1.48 -13.93
C GLY A 72 4.69 1.69 -12.94
N ASP A 73 4.11 0.63 -12.37
CA ASP A 73 3.03 0.76 -11.39
C ASP A 73 3.58 1.32 -10.09
N THR A 74 3.03 2.41 -9.57
CA THR A 74 3.45 2.99 -8.29
C THR A 74 2.38 2.81 -7.22
N VAL A 75 2.76 2.27 -6.05
CA VAL A 75 1.90 2.18 -4.87
C VAL A 75 2.61 2.77 -3.64
N PRO A 76 2.02 3.79 -3.00
CA PRO A 76 2.53 4.36 -1.77
C PRO A 76 2.15 3.53 -0.53
N TYR A 77 3.04 3.57 0.46
CA TYR A 77 2.78 3.14 1.83
C TYR A 77 2.85 4.37 2.72
N ILE A 78 1.75 4.69 3.37
CA ILE A 78 1.57 5.87 4.23
C ILE A 78 1.19 5.37 5.63
N ASN A 79 1.86 5.88 6.67
CA ASN A 79 1.60 5.48 8.05
C ASN A 79 1.67 3.96 8.27
N GLN A 80 2.66 3.31 7.65
CA GLN A 80 2.87 1.85 7.67
C GLN A 80 1.81 1.01 6.93
N GLN A 81 0.85 1.63 6.25
CA GLN A 81 -0.25 0.98 5.52
C GLN A 81 -0.09 1.16 4.02
N VAL A 82 -0.45 0.14 3.24
CA VAL A 82 -0.56 0.27 1.79
C VAL A 82 -1.73 1.20 1.45
N LYS A 83 -1.55 2.04 0.43
CA LYS A 83 -2.59 2.92 -0.09
C LYS A 83 -2.68 2.71 -1.59
N PHE A 84 -3.53 1.78 -2.02
CA PHE A 84 -3.73 1.51 -3.44
C PHE A 84 -4.33 2.75 -4.14
N PRO A 85 -3.71 3.25 -5.23
CA PRO A 85 -4.31 4.28 -6.06
C PRO A 85 -5.62 3.82 -6.71
N LYS A 86 -6.56 4.75 -6.92
CA LYS A 86 -7.87 4.49 -7.55
C LYS A 86 -7.78 3.77 -8.89
N GLN A 87 -6.72 4.01 -9.67
CA GLN A 87 -6.56 3.40 -10.99
C GLN A 87 -6.39 1.87 -10.96
N TYR A 88 -6.08 1.28 -9.81
CA TYR A 88 -6.02 -0.18 -9.63
C TYR A 88 -7.23 -0.72 -8.86
N MET A 89 -8.18 0.13 -8.50
CA MET A 89 -9.44 -0.29 -7.92
C MET A 89 -10.39 -0.73 -9.02
N PHE A 90 -11.43 -1.47 -8.66
CA PHE A 90 -12.49 -1.79 -9.61
C PHE A 90 -13.12 -0.49 -10.17
N PRO A 91 -13.43 -0.39 -11.47
CA PRO A 91 -13.87 0.86 -12.08
C PRO A 91 -15.23 1.38 -11.60
N ASP A 92 -16.11 0.49 -11.15
CA ASP A 92 -17.40 0.85 -10.58
C ASP A 92 -17.21 1.36 -9.15
N GLU A 93 -17.40 2.67 -8.96
CA GLU A 93 -17.17 3.35 -7.68
C GLU A 93 -18.09 2.83 -6.57
N ASP A 94 -19.25 2.25 -6.90
CA ASP A 94 -20.21 1.73 -5.91
C ASP A 94 -19.68 0.47 -5.21
N ILE A 95 -18.78 -0.29 -5.86
CA ILE A 95 -18.17 -1.51 -5.32
C ILE A 95 -16.64 -1.46 -5.21
N ALA A 96 -16.00 -0.40 -5.70
CA ALA A 96 -14.55 -0.21 -5.62
C ALA A 96 -14.04 -0.16 -4.18
N GLU A 97 -14.76 0.58 -3.33
CA GLU A 97 -14.52 0.69 -1.89
C GLU A 97 -15.85 0.68 -1.14
N PHE A 98 -16.02 -0.24 -0.20
CA PHE A 98 -17.29 -0.41 0.51
C PHE A 98 -17.07 -0.86 1.96
N SER A 99 -18.15 -0.86 2.76
CA SER A 99 -18.09 -1.29 4.15
C SER A 99 -18.89 -2.57 4.37
N ILE A 100 -18.31 -3.51 5.12
CA ILE A 100 -19.00 -4.68 5.67
C ILE A 100 -19.35 -4.48 7.16
N GLY A 101 -19.42 -3.22 7.61
CA GLY A 101 -19.61 -2.86 9.01
C GLY A 101 -18.32 -2.94 9.82
N LYS A 102 -18.02 -4.10 10.39
CA LYS A 102 -16.82 -4.31 11.23
C LYS A 102 -16.14 -5.62 10.85
N PHE A 103 -14.81 -5.62 10.74
CA PHE A 103 -14.07 -6.87 10.57
C PHE A 103 -14.30 -7.78 11.77
N THR A 104 -14.63 -9.02 11.46
CA THR A 104 -14.90 -10.05 12.47
C THR A 104 -13.61 -10.66 13.02
N GLY A 105 -12.49 -10.47 12.31
CA GLY A 105 -11.23 -11.17 12.56
C GLY A 105 -11.15 -12.52 11.82
N ASP A 106 -12.26 -13.00 11.27
CA ASP A 106 -12.34 -14.20 10.43
C ASP A 106 -12.52 -13.79 8.95
N ARG A 107 -11.53 -14.15 8.14
CA ARG A 107 -11.53 -13.79 6.71
C ARG A 107 -12.67 -14.42 5.93
N GLU A 108 -13.14 -15.61 6.31
CA GLU A 108 -14.23 -16.26 5.59
C GLU A 108 -15.58 -15.60 5.90
N LEU A 109 -15.77 -15.15 7.15
CA LEU A 109 -16.95 -14.37 7.53
C LEU A 109 -16.94 -12.99 6.86
N ASP A 110 -15.80 -12.30 6.88
CA ASP A 110 -15.64 -11.00 6.22
C ASP A 110 -15.86 -11.13 4.71
N LYS A 111 -15.33 -12.19 4.07
CA LYS A 111 -15.55 -12.50 2.65
C LYS A 111 -17.03 -12.77 2.36
N LYS A 112 -17.74 -13.49 3.23
CA LYS A 112 -19.17 -13.75 3.05
C LYS A 112 -19.97 -12.45 3.07
N ALA A 113 -19.70 -11.57 4.04
CA ALA A 113 -20.36 -10.26 4.13
C ALA A 113 -20.06 -9.39 2.89
N ALA A 114 -18.82 -9.43 2.39
CA ALA A 114 -18.45 -8.73 1.16
C ALA A 114 -19.20 -9.26 -0.07
N LEU A 115 -19.36 -10.59 -0.20
CA LEU A 115 -20.16 -11.18 -1.27
C LEU A 115 -21.65 -10.87 -1.15
N GLU A 116 -22.19 -10.75 0.07
CA GLU A 116 -23.57 -10.31 0.28
C GLU A 116 -23.79 -8.86 -0.19
N PHE A 117 -22.83 -7.97 0.09
CA PHE A 117 -22.82 -6.61 -0.45
C PHE A 117 -22.72 -6.59 -1.98
N LEU A 118 -21.77 -7.32 -2.56
CA LEU A 118 -21.62 -7.35 -4.03
C LEU A 118 -22.90 -7.82 -4.73
N ARG A 119 -23.61 -8.82 -4.16
CA ARG A 119 -24.90 -9.27 -4.68
C ARG A 119 -25.99 -8.20 -4.61
N SER A 120 -25.99 -7.32 -3.60
CA SER A 120 -26.96 -6.22 -3.55
C SER A 120 -26.72 -5.19 -4.66
N GLU A 121 -25.47 -5.05 -5.10
CA GLU A 121 -25.07 -4.20 -6.22
C GLU A 121 -25.12 -4.92 -7.59
N GLY A 122 -25.64 -6.15 -7.64
CA GLY A 122 -25.84 -6.89 -8.88
C GLY A 122 -24.65 -7.75 -9.35
N TYR A 123 -23.67 -7.99 -8.48
CA TYR A 123 -22.52 -8.85 -8.74
C TYR A 123 -22.63 -10.17 -7.98
N ASP A 124 -22.76 -11.29 -8.71
CA ASP A 124 -22.91 -12.62 -8.10
C ASP A 124 -21.62 -13.16 -7.45
N GLU A 125 -20.48 -12.64 -7.89
CA GLU A 125 -19.14 -13.01 -7.44
C GLU A 125 -18.18 -11.82 -7.51
N ILE A 126 -16.95 -12.03 -7.03
CA ILE A 126 -15.89 -11.02 -7.16
C ILE A 126 -15.55 -10.89 -8.65
N PRO A 127 -15.53 -9.68 -9.22
CA PRO A 127 -15.21 -9.48 -10.63
C PRO A 127 -13.86 -10.09 -11.04
N ASP A 128 -13.81 -10.68 -12.23
CA ASP A 128 -12.61 -11.30 -12.78
C ASP A 128 -11.41 -10.34 -12.79
N GLY A 129 -10.27 -10.81 -12.31
CA GLY A 129 -9.03 -10.03 -12.22
C GLY A 129 -8.92 -9.14 -10.98
N TYR A 130 -9.91 -9.15 -10.09
CA TYR A 130 -9.91 -8.39 -8.83
C TYR A 130 -9.94 -9.29 -7.60
N VAL A 131 -9.45 -8.78 -6.48
CA VAL A 131 -9.46 -9.45 -5.18
C VAL A 131 -9.94 -8.52 -4.08
N LEU A 132 -10.54 -9.11 -3.05
CA LEU A 132 -10.92 -8.40 -1.83
C LEU A 132 -9.68 -8.05 -0.99
N HIS A 133 -9.41 -6.76 -0.88
CA HIS A 133 -8.44 -6.20 0.04
C HIS A 133 -9.16 -5.70 1.31
N HIS A 134 -8.64 -6.10 2.48
CA HIS A 134 -9.09 -5.54 3.76
C HIS A 134 -8.25 -4.30 4.05
N ASP A 135 -8.84 -3.11 3.96
CA ASP A 135 -8.15 -1.87 4.30
C ASP A 135 -7.84 -1.81 5.80
N TYR A 136 -6.88 -0.97 6.21
CA TYR A 136 -6.56 -0.78 7.63
C TYR A 136 -7.74 -0.16 8.41
N GLU A 137 -8.61 0.62 7.76
CA GLU A 137 -9.86 1.11 8.32
C GLU A 137 -10.81 -0.07 8.58
N ASN A 138 -11.21 -0.23 9.83
CA ASN A 138 -12.00 -1.37 10.27
C ASN A 138 -13.32 -1.48 9.49
N GLY A 139 -13.57 -2.64 8.89
CA GLY A 139 -14.77 -2.91 8.10
C GLY A 139 -14.73 -2.37 6.67
N LYS A 140 -13.68 -1.66 6.26
CA LYS A 140 -13.53 -1.13 4.89
C LYS A 140 -12.88 -2.17 3.97
N MET A 141 -13.58 -2.53 2.90
CA MET A 141 -13.12 -3.42 1.85
C MET A 141 -12.81 -2.63 0.59
N GLN A 142 -11.86 -3.12 -0.20
CA GLN A 142 -11.55 -2.58 -1.53
C GLN A 142 -11.44 -3.73 -2.53
N LEU A 143 -11.94 -3.54 -3.74
CA LEU A 143 -11.66 -4.44 -4.87
C LEU A 143 -10.43 -3.93 -5.62
N ILE A 144 -9.34 -4.68 -5.57
CA ILE A 144 -8.05 -4.30 -6.14
C ILE A 144 -7.64 -5.30 -7.22
N GLU A 145 -7.06 -4.84 -8.31
CA GLU A 145 -6.47 -5.71 -9.34
C GLU A 145 -5.53 -6.75 -8.71
N GLU A 146 -5.74 -8.02 -9.06
CA GLU A 146 -5.04 -9.15 -8.43
C GLU A 146 -3.52 -9.03 -8.56
N GLU A 147 -3.03 -8.64 -9.74
CA GLU A 147 -1.59 -8.51 -9.97
C GLU A 147 -0.98 -7.42 -9.07
N ILE A 148 -1.63 -6.26 -8.97
CA ILE A 148 -1.20 -5.15 -8.11
C ILE A 148 -1.19 -5.58 -6.64
N HIS A 149 -2.28 -6.18 -6.18
CA HIS A 149 -2.38 -6.69 -4.80
C HIS A 149 -1.30 -7.74 -4.48
N ARG A 150 -0.94 -8.59 -5.44
CA ARG A 150 0.07 -9.64 -5.30
C ARG A 150 1.49 -9.10 -5.21
N ILE A 151 1.86 -8.11 -6.02
CA ILE A 151 3.25 -7.61 -6.08
C ILE A 151 3.54 -6.60 -4.96
N PHE A 152 2.57 -5.81 -4.55
CA PHE A 152 2.69 -4.83 -3.46
C PHE A 152 2.26 -5.46 -2.14
N THR A 153 3.10 -6.36 -1.62
CA THR A 153 2.84 -7.10 -0.38
C THR A 153 2.57 -6.15 0.78
N HIS A 154 1.69 -6.52 1.70
CA HIS A 154 1.32 -5.70 2.86
C HIS A 154 0.66 -6.56 3.92
N TYR A 155 0.43 -5.98 5.10
CA TYR A 155 -0.53 -6.52 6.05
C TYR A 155 -1.85 -5.77 5.87
N GLY A 156 -2.96 -6.48 5.66
CA GLY A 156 -4.29 -5.89 5.58
C GLY A 156 -4.91 -5.63 6.95
N GLY A 157 -6.10 -5.02 6.97
CA GLY A 157 -6.86 -4.64 8.16
C GLY A 157 -7.09 -5.76 9.16
N ASN A 158 -7.24 -7.00 8.72
CA ASN A 158 -7.39 -8.14 9.62
C ASN A 158 -6.15 -8.33 10.52
N TYR A 159 -4.94 -7.94 10.11
CA TYR A 159 -3.78 -7.97 11.02
C TYR A 159 -3.86 -6.88 12.11
N TYR A 160 -4.37 -5.69 11.75
CA TYR A 160 -4.36 -4.51 12.62
C TYR A 160 -5.59 -4.38 13.51
N ASN A 161 -6.71 -5.03 13.15
CA ASN A 161 -8.01 -4.93 13.82
C ASN A 161 -8.44 -6.24 14.52
N LYS A 162 -7.48 -7.13 14.79
CA LYS A 162 -7.69 -8.33 15.63
C LYS A 162 -7.93 -7.98 17.10
#